data_AF-A0AAW1DLZ9-F1
#
_entry.id   AF-A0AAW1DLZ9-F1
#
_cell.length_a   1.000
_cell.length_b   1.000
_cell.length_c   1.000
_cell.angle_alpha   90.00
_cell.angle_beta   90.00
_cell.angle_gamma   90.00
#
_symmetry.space_group_name_H-M   'P 1'
#
loop_
_entity.id
_entity.type
_entity.pdbx_description
1 polymer ?
#
loop_
_entity_poly.entity_id
_entity_poly.type
_entity_poly.pdbx_seq_one_letter_code
_entity_poly.pdbx_strand_id
1 'polypeptide(L)'
;MSRDVSNSKEELPQTFTVKYLGSREAKGLWGIKHTRGPVDSLVSAAKTPGATPLPMMSLTVTSEGCTLYSPTSNLLRRPFPIEVISYGVQDLLYTRVFSMIVVRDAGDPRNPFECHGFVCESRQSARRLTYCLAAAFQEYSRRVRAAGLGAPRRDRVWDPPKFAIDLRTPEEIEAEMRTDSEA
;
A
#
# COMPACT_ATOMS: atom_id res chain seq x y z
N MET A 1 -0.32 22.39 27.88
CA MET A 1 0.89 22.12 27.08
C MET A 1 0.43 21.52 25.76
N SER A 2 0.17 22.38 24.77
CA SER A 2 -0.23 21.96 23.43
C SER A 2 0.96 21.31 22.75
N ARG A 3 0.83 20.03 22.38
CA ARG A 3 1.81 19.37 21.52
C ARG A 3 1.52 19.84 20.10
N ASP A 4 2.37 20.71 19.58
CA ASP A 4 2.54 20.90 18.15
C ASP A 4 2.90 19.55 17.54
N VAL A 5 1.89 18.85 17.01
CA VAL A 5 2.10 17.76 16.07
C VAL A 5 2.54 18.45 14.80
N SER A 6 3.86 18.54 14.61
CA SER A 6 4.48 19.05 13.40
C SER A 6 3.80 18.42 12.19
N ASN A 7 3.04 19.25 11.48
CA ASN A 7 2.38 18.94 10.22
C ASN A 7 3.43 18.83 9.11
N SER A 8 4.35 17.89 9.26
CA SER A 8 5.35 17.55 8.25
C SER A 8 4.62 16.82 7.13
N LYS A 9 4.03 17.57 6.20
CA LYS A 9 3.59 16.98 4.93
C LYS A 9 4.82 16.31 4.32
N GLU A 10 4.78 14.99 4.17
CA GLU A 10 5.83 14.29 3.44
C GLU A 10 5.89 14.87 2.02
N GLU A 11 6.99 15.54 1.70
CA GLU A 11 7.21 16.11 0.37
C GLU A 11 7.49 14.97 -0.60
N LEU A 12 6.67 14.85 -1.64
CA LEU A 12 6.86 13.88 -2.71
C LEU A 12 7.74 14.50 -3.82
N PRO A 13 8.61 13.72 -4.49
CA PRO A 13 8.73 12.27 -4.41
C PRO A 13 9.60 11.79 -3.24
N GLN A 14 9.31 10.59 -2.72
CA GLN A 14 10.12 9.92 -1.70
C GLN A 14 10.51 8.52 -2.17
N THR A 15 11.74 8.09 -1.86
CA THR A 15 12.24 6.75 -2.22
C THR A 15 12.62 5.97 -0.98
N PHE A 16 12.19 4.70 -0.94
CA PHE A 16 12.39 3.79 0.18
C PHE A 16 13.13 2.54 -0.28
N THR A 17 14.15 2.14 0.47
CA THR A 17 14.79 0.84 0.30
C THR A 17 13.89 -0.24 0.89
N VAL A 18 13.49 -1.21 0.07
CA VAL A 18 12.57 -2.29 0.45
C VAL A 18 13.02 -3.64 -0.10
N LYS A 19 12.50 -4.72 0.47
CA LYS A 19 12.50 -6.05 -0.16
C LYS A 19 11.07 -6.39 -0.56
N TYR A 20 10.85 -6.68 -1.84
CA TYR A 20 9.52 -7.02 -2.33
C TYR A 20 9.20 -8.49 -2.02
N LEU A 21 8.14 -8.74 -1.24
CA LEU A 21 7.71 -10.10 -0.89
C LEU A 21 6.97 -10.79 -2.02
N GLY A 22 6.41 -10.01 -2.96
CA GLY A 22 5.50 -10.49 -3.98
C GLY A 22 4.07 -9.98 -3.74
N SER A 23 3.13 -10.66 -4.40
CA SER A 23 1.71 -10.37 -4.31
C SER A 23 0.87 -11.62 -4.06
N ARG A 24 -0.31 -11.43 -3.47
CA ARG A 24 -1.34 -12.45 -3.26
C ARG A 24 -2.71 -11.83 -3.45
N GLU A 25 -3.69 -12.64 -3.81
CA GLU A 25 -5.07 -12.17 -3.94
C GLU A 25 -5.59 -11.65 -2.60
N ALA A 26 -6.15 -10.44 -2.63
CA ALA A 26 -6.93 -9.89 -1.53
C ALA A 26 -8.41 -10.25 -1.74
N LYS A 27 -9.23 -10.13 -0.69
CA LYS A 27 -10.67 -10.43 -0.74
C LYS A 27 -11.56 -9.19 -0.81
N GLY A 28 -10.97 -8.01 -0.91
CA GLY A 28 -11.70 -6.75 -0.92
C GLY A 28 -10.78 -5.55 -1.12
N LEU A 29 -11.39 -4.37 -1.19
CA LEU A 29 -10.75 -3.13 -1.60
C LEU A 29 -9.85 -2.51 -0.53
N TRP A 30 -10.22 -2.64 0.75
CA TRP A 30 -9.51 -1.99 1.85
C TRP A 30 -9.75 -2.66 3.20
N GLY A 31 -8.87 -2.36 4.14
CA GLY A 31 -8.97 -2.82 5.52
C GLY A 31 -8.15 -4.07 5.79
N ILE A 32 -7.75 -4.21 7.05
CA ILE A 32 -6.70 -5.16 7.44
C ILE A 32 -7.13 -6.61 7.30
N LYS A 33 -8.43 -6.89 7.45
CA LYS A 33 -8.99 -8.21 7.14
C LYS A 33 -8.71 -8.68 5.70
N HIS A 34 -8.42 -7.77 4.77
CA HIS A 34 -8.09 -8.10 3.39
C HIS A 34 -6.59 -8.13 3.09
N THR A 35 -5.74 -7.57 3.96
CA THR A 35 -4.27 -7.61 3.82
C THR A 35 -3.61 -8.68 4.70
N ARG A 36 -4.21 -9.01 5.86
CA ARG A 36 -3.63 -9.91 6.87
C ARG A 36 -3.23 -11.29 6.32
N GLY A 37 -4.19 -12.02 5.75
CA GLY A 37 -3.95 -13.36 5.18
C GLY A 37 -2.92 -13.37 4.03
N PRO A 38 -3.03 -12.43 3.06
CA PRO A 38 -2.01 -12.23 2.03
C PRO A 38 -0.60 -11.98 2.59
N VAL A 39 -0.47 -11.07 3.56
CA VAL A 39 0.82 -10.73 4.18
C VAL A 39 1.40 -11.92 4.94
N ASP A 40 0.60 -12.64 5.73
CA ASP A 40 1.03 -13.85 6.43
C ASP A 40 1.57 -14.91 5.44
N SER A 41 0.85 -15.12 4.33
CA SER A 41 1.25 -16.07 3.28
C SER A 41 2.57 -15.67 2.63
N LEU A 42 2.76 -14.38 2.34
CA LEU A 42 3.97 -13.83 1.76
C LEU A 42 5.18 -13.94 2.69
N VAL A 43 5.00 -13.59 3.97
CA VAL A 43 6.06 -13.67 4.98
C VAL A 43 6.43 -15.12 5.27
N SER A 44 5.45 -16.02 5.34
CA SER A 44 5.69 -17.46 5.52
C SER A 44 6.50 -18.05 4.36
N ALA A 45 6.13 -17.72 3.12
CA ALA A 45 6.87 -18.14 1.93
C ALA A 45 8.32 -17.63 1.95
N ALA A 46 8.55 -16.38 2.33
CA ALA A 46 9.89 -15.80 2.42
C ALA A 46 10.76 -16.39 3.55
N LYS A 47 10.14 -16.99 4.57
CA LYS A 47 10.82 -17.63 5.71
C LYS A 47 11.03 -19.14 5.53
N THR A 48 10.49 -19.72 4.47
CA THR A 48 10.61 -21.16 4.21
C THR A 48 12.08 -21.53 3.99
N PRO A 49 12.59 -22.60 4.62
CA PRO A 49 13.96 -23.06 4.39
C PRO A 49 14.23 -23.31 2.91
N GLY A 50 15.33 -22.77 2.38
CA GLY A 50 15.67 -22.86 0.96
C GLY A 50 15.02 -21.80 0.06
N ALA A 51 14.21 -20.90 0.60
CA ALA A 51 13.69 -19.76 -0.16
C ALA A 51 14.82 -18.85 -0.65
N THR A 52 14.70 -18.38 -1.90
CA THR A 52 15.66 -17.44 -2.48
C THR A 52 15.64 -16.12 -1.71
N PRO A 53 16.81 -15.55 -1.33
CA PRO A 53 16.87 -14.26 -0.67
C PRO A 53 16.20 -13.17 -1.51
N LEU A 54 15.33 -12.38 -0.88
CA LEU A 54 14.65 -11.28 -1.54
C LEU A 54 15.67 -10.16 -1.87
N PRO A 55 15.75 -9.72 -3.13
CA PRO A 55 16.66 -8.65 -3.52
C PRO A 55 16.22 -7.33 -2.92
N MET A 56 17.21 -6.46 -2.65
CA MET A 56 16.96 -5.09 -2.26
C MET A 56 16.51 -4.28 -3.48
N MET A 57 15.44 -3.50 -3.29
CA MET A 57 14.79 -2.71 -4.32
C MET A 57 14.49 -1.30 -3.80
N SER A 58 14.22 -0.38 -4.71
CA SER A 58 13.79 0.98 -4.41
C SER A 58 12.32 1.14 -4.75
N LEU A 59 11.50 1.53 -3.78
CA LEU A 59 10.11 1.91 -4.00
C LEU A 59 9.99 3.43 -3.92
N THR A 60 9.71 4.06 -5.05
CA THR A 60 9.50 5.51 -5.14
C THR A 60 8.02 5.82 -5.12
N VAL A 61 7.59 6.69 -4.21
CA VAL A 61 6.23 7.25 -4.14
C VAL A 61 6.24 8.65 -4.72
N THR A 62 5.31 8.91 -5.63
CA THR A 62 5.07 10.21 -6.26
C THR A 62 3.58 10.55 -6.20
N SER A 63 3.19 11.74 -6.67
CA SER A 63 1.77 12.09 -6.82
C SER A 63 1.01 11.19 -7.80
N GLU A 64 1.72 10.53 -8.71
CA GLU A 64 1.14 9.64 -9.72
C GLU A 64 1.06 8.17 -9.26
N GLY A 65 1.54 7.86 -8.06
CA GLY A 65 1.49 6.51 -7.50
C GLY A 65 2.85 6.01 -7.02
N CYS A 66 3.07 4.70 -7.10
CA CYS A 66 4.31 4.06 -6.68
C CYS A 66 5.05 3.45 -7.87
N THR A 67 6.38 3.39 -7.81
CA THR A 67 7.19 2.65 -8.78
C THR A 67 8.24 1.83 -8.05
N LEU A 68 8.22 0.53 -8.26
CA LEU A 68 9.24 -0.38 -7.75
C LEU A 68 10.34 -0.55 -8.80
N TYR A 69 11.58 -0.36 -8.37
CA TYR A 69 12.78 -0.46 -9.21
C TYR A 69 13.80 -1.41 -8.58
N SER A 70 14.36 -2.30 -9.39
CA SER A 70 15.50 -3.14 -8.98
C SER A 70 16.83 -2.52 -9.45
N PRO A 71 17.78 -2.23 -8.55
CA PRO A 71 19.08 -1.68 -8.93
C PRO A 71 19.96 -2.68 -9.69
N THR A 72 19.69 -3.98 -9.56
CA THR A 72 20.45 -5.05 -10.23
C THR A 72 19.84 -5.47 -11.57
N SER A 73 18.63 -4.99 -11.88
CA SER A 73 17.93 -5.30 -13.12
C SER A 73 17.22 -4.06 -13.63
N ASN A 74 17.85 -3.35 -14.57
CA ASN A 74 17.26 -2.21 -15.28
C ASN A 74 15.94 -2.55 -15.99
N LEU A 75 15.62 -3.84 -16.13
CA LEU A 75 14.39 -4.33 -16.74
C LEU A 75 13.21 -4.43 -15.75
N LEU A 76 13.47 -4.43 -14.45
CA LEU A 76 12.43 -4.53 -13.42
C LEU A 76 12.04 -3.13 -12.91
N ARG A 77 11.24 -2.44 -13.73
CA ARG A 77 10.47 -1.25 -13.35
C ARG A 77 8.99 -1.61 -13.33
N ARG A 78 8.39 -1.68 -12.14
CA ARG A 78 6.97 -1.99 -11.96
C ARG A 78 6.21 -0.75 -11.46
N PRO A 79 5.46 -0.05 -12.31
CA PRO A 79 4.61 1.05 -11.89
C PRO A 79 3.32 0.53 -11.25
N PHE A 80 2.86 1.27 -10.25
CA PHE A 80 1.56 1.13 -9.60
C PHE A 80 0.91 2.51 -9.63
N PRO A 81 0.16 2.83 -10.70
CA PRO A 81 -0.51 4.12 -10.84
C PRO A 81 -1.44 4.39 -9.65
N ILE A 82 -1.55 5.65 -9.23
CA ILE A 82 -2.34 6.04 -8.06
C ILE A 82 -3.82 5.64 -8.22
N GLU A 83 -4.33 5.58 -9.45
CA GLU A 83 -5.73 5.27 -9.74
C GLU A 83 -6.12 3.83 -9.42
N VAL A 84 -5.14 2.92 -9.40
CA VAL A 84 -5.39 1.48 -9.17
C VAL A 84 -5.04 1.06 -7.75
N ILE A 85 -4.36 1.89 -6.95
CA ILE A 85 -4.08 1.58 -5.55
C ILE A 85 -5.33 1.95 -4.74
N SER A 86 -5.98 0.97 -4.11
CA SER A 86 -7.20 1.20 -3.32
C SER A 86 -6.91 1.36 -1.83
N TYR A 87 -5.83 0.76 -1.34
CA TYR A 87 -5.51 0.74 0.09
C TYR A 87 -4.01 0.67 0.34
N GLY A 88 -3.53 1.33 1.40
CA GLY A 88 -2.16 1.22 1.87
C GLY A 88 -2.09 1.25 3.40
N VAL A 89 -1.30 0.36 3.99
CA VAL A 89 -1.19 0.21 5.44
C VAL A 89 0.14 -0.41 5.88
N GLN A 90 0.58 -0.02 7.08
CA GLN A 90 1.63 -0.71 7.83
C GLN A 90 1.05 -1.95 8.52
N ASP A 91 1.63 -3.14 8.32
CA ASP A 91 1.15 -4.36 8.98
C ASP A 91 1.37 -4.30 10.51
N LEU A 92 0.42 -4.87 11.27
CA LEU A 92 0.44 -4.83 12.74
C LEU A 92 1.41 -5.84 13.35
N LEU A 93 1.50 -7.05 12.82
CA LEU A 93 2.35 -8.09 13.41
C LEU A 93 3.76 -8.00 12.83
N TYR A 94 3.86 -7.83 11.52
CA TYR A 94 5.11 -7.60 10.83
C TYR A 94 5.30 -6.11 10.66
N THR A 95 5.56 -5.39 11.74
CA THR A 95 5.59 -3.91 11.80
C THR A 95 6.57 -3.22 10.82
N ARG A 96 7.49 -3.97 10.22
CA ARG A 96 8.38 -3.50 9.13
C ARG A 96 7.79 -3.67 7.74
N VAL A 97 6.64 -4.31 7.61
CA VAL A 97 5.97 -4.58 6.35
C VAL A 97 4.99 -3.45 6.07
N PHE A 98 5.15 -2.85 4.90
CA PHE A 98 4.12 -2.05 4.26
C PHE A 98 3.39 -2.93 3.26
N SER A 99 2.06 -2.81 3.20
CA SER A 99 1.23 -3.49 2.23
C SER A 99 0.30 -2.53 1.53
N MET A 100 0.00 -2.81 0.28
CA MET A 100 -1.00 -2.06 -0.49
C MET A 100 -1.86 -3.00 -1.32
N ILE A 101 -3.13 -2.64 -1.49
CA ILE A 101 -4.06 -3.33 -2.38
C ILE A 101 -4.11 -2.57 -3.69
N VAL A 102 -3.92 -3.30 -4.78
CA VAL A 102 -4.05 -2.83 -6.16
C VAL A 102 -5.24 -3.52 -6.80
N VAL A 103 -6.06 -2.75 -7.50
CA VAL A 103 -7.18 -3.24 -8.31
C VAL A 103 -6.66 -3.47 -9.72
N ARG A 104 -6.69 -4.73 -10.17
CA ARG A 104 -6.25 -5.09 -11.51
C ARG A 104 -7.37 -4.87 -12.51
N ASP A 105 -7.04 -4.23 -13.64
CA ASP A 105 -7.96 -4.13 -14.78
C ASP A 105 -8.06 -5.45 -15.58
N ALA A 106 -7.08 -6.34 -15.44
CA ALA A 106 -7.02 -7.64 -16.11
C ALA A 106 -6.88 -8.80 -15.10
N GLY A 107 -7.67 -9.86 -15.28
CA GLY A 107 -7.70 -11.03 -14.39
C GLY A 107 -9.09 -11.63 -14.27
N ASP A 108 -9.34 -12.42 -13.22
CA ASP A 108 -10.70 -12.87 -12.89
C ASP A 108 -11.54 -11.66 -12.46
N PRO A 109 -12.58 -11.27 -13.22
CA PRO A 109 -13.44 -10.15 -12.85
C PRO A 109 -14.17 -10.37 -11.52
N ARG A 110 -14.20 -11.61 -10.99
CA ARG A 110 -14.79 -11.93 -9.69
C ARG A 110 -13.90 -11.52 -8.51
N ASN A 111 -12.58 -11.38 -8.71
CA ASN A 111 -11.66 -10.93 -7.68
C ASN A 111 -10.46 -10.13 -8.25
N PRO A 112 -10.64 -8.84 -8.55
CA PRO A 112 -9.58 -8.02 -9.14
C PRO A 112 -8.54 -7.53 -8.11
N PHE A 113 -8.65 -7.88 -6.83
CA PHE A 113 -7.84 -7.30 -5.77
C PHE A 113 -6.54 -8.07 -5.52
N GLU A 114 -5.42 -7.36 -5.56
CA GLU A 114 -4.10 -7.92 -5.33
C GLU A 114 -3.37 -7.15 -4.21
N CYS A 115 -3.01 -7.85 -3.15
CA CYS A 115 -2.22 -7.31 -2.05
C CYS A 115 -0.73 -7.50 -2.34
N HIS A 116 0.02 -6.40 -2.36
CA HIS A 116 1.47 -6.36 -2.51
C HIS A 116 2.14 -6.13 -1.15
N GLY A 117 3.20 -6.88 -0.85
CA GLY A 117 3.93 -6.78 0.42
C GLY A 117 5.38 -6.31 0.23
N PHE A 118 5.83 -5.38 1.09
CA PHE A 118 7.16 -4.81 1.06
C PHE A 118 7.76 -4.79 2.46
N VAL A 119 8.95 -5.39 2.64
CA VAL A 119 9.71 -5.27 3.89
C VAL A 119 10.56 -4.00 3.83
N CYS A 120 10.28 -3.04 4.69
CA CYS A 120 11.04 -1.81 4.86
C CYS A 120 12.25 -2.00 5.80
N GLU A 121 13.18 -1.05 5.78
CA GLU A 121 14.36 -1.04 6.65
C GLU A 121 13.99 -0.99 8.14
N SER A 122 12.92 -0.28 8.50
CA SER A 122 12.46 -0.12 9.88
C SER A 122 10.94 0.04 9.97
N ARG A 123 10.40 -0.07 11.19
CA ARG A 123 8.98 0.23 11.50
C ARG A 123 8.65 1.68 11.12
N GLN A 124 9.57 2.60 11.39
CA GLN A 124 9.43 4.03 11.06
C GLN A 124 9.41 4.25 9.55
N SER A 125 10.25 3.53 8.79
CA SER A 125 10.27 3.59 7.32
C SER A 125 8.95 3.11 6.72
N ALA A 126 8.37 2.01 7.21
CA ALA A 126 7.05 1.53 6.79
C ALA A 126 5.92 2.53 7.10
N ARG A 127 5.97 3.16 8.29
CA ARG A 127 5.01 4.20 8.66
C ARG A 127 5.13 5.44 7.77
N ARG A 128 6.36 5.89 7.53
CA ARG A 128 6.65 7.02 6.64
C ARG A 128 6.18 6.77 5.21
N LEU A 129 6.39 5.56 4.70
CA LEU A 129 5.88 5.12 3.40
C LEU A 129 4.34 5.21 3.32
N THR A 130 3.64 4.81 4.38
CA THR A 130 2.18 4.93 4.48
C THR A 130 1.73 6.40 4.42
N TYR A 131 2.43 7.30 5.13
CA TYR A 131 2.15 8.74 5.06
C TYR A 131 2.45 9.35 3.68
N CYS A 132 3.50 8.92 3.00
CA CYS A 132 3.82 9.38 1.64
C CYS A 132 2.72 8.98 0.65
N LEU A 133 2.22 7.74 0.74
CA LEU A 133 1.10 7.30 -0.08
C LEU A 133 -0.17 8.11 0.23
N ALA A 134 -0.37 8.53 1.49
CA ALA A 134 -1.45 9.44 1.85
C ALA A 134 -1.34 10.83 1.26
N ALA A 135 -0.15 11.41 1.26
CA ALA A 135 0.10 12.66 0.56
C ALA A 135 -0.23 12.52 -0.94
N ALA A 136 0.12 11.38 -1.57
CA ALA A 136 -0.17 11.14 -2.98
C ALA A 136 -1.68 11.05 -3.27
N PHE A 137 -2.44 10.34 -2.44
CA PHE A 137 -3.90 10.26 -2.59
C PHE A 137 -4.59 11.62 -2.36
N GLN A 138 -4.11 12.42 -1.41
CA GLN A 138 -4.63 13.78 -1.19
C GLN A 138 -4.40 14.69 -2.40
N GLU A 139 -3.19 14.64 -2.97
CA GLU A 139 -2.83 15.36 -4.19
C GLU A 139 -3.70 14.94 -5.37
N TYR A 140 -3.81 13.63 -5.62
CA TYR A 140 -4.65 13.09 -6.69
C TYR A 140 -6.11 13.50 -6.53
N SER A 141 -6.67 13.37 -5.32
CA SER A 141 -8.06 13.76 -5.02
C SER A 141 -8.30 15.26 -5.23
N ARG A 142 -7.30 16.11 -4.98
CA ARG A 142 -7.39 17.54 -5.32
C ARG A 142 -7.37 17.76 -6.83
N ARG A 143 -6.52 17.07 -7.57
CA ARG A 143 -6.43 17.19 -9.04
C ARG A 143 -7.71 16.73 -9.75
N VAL A 144 -8.27 15.59 -9.36
CA VAL A 144 -9.54 15.08 -9.93
C VAL A 144 -10.68 16.06 -9.70
N ARG A 145 -10.78 16.65 -8.50
CA ARG A 145 -11.78 17.68 -8.18
C ARG A 145 -11.56 18.96 -9.00
N ALA A 146 -10.32 19.45 -9.10
CA ALA A 146 -10.00 20.65 -9.86
C ALA A 146 -10.25 20.49 -11.36
N ALA A 147 -10.01 19.29 -11.91
CA ALA A 147 -10.22 19.00 -13.32
C ALA A 147 -11.68 18.66 -13.68
N GLY A 148 -12.59 18.59 -12.70
CA GLY A 148 -13.98 18.16 -12.93
C GLY A 148 -14.10 16.71 -13.41
N LEU A 149 -13.05 15.89 -13.25
CA LEU A 149 -12.95 14.52 -13.78
C LEU A 149 -13.58 13.47 -12.86
N GLY A 150 -14.43 13.87 -11.91
CA GLY A 150 -15.12 12.95 -10.99
C GLY A 150 -16.28 12.17 -11.63
N ALA A 151 -16.48 12.28 -12.93
CA ALA A 151 -17.51 11.53 -13.65
C ALA A 151 -17.03 10.09 -13.90
N PRO A 152 -17.86 9.07 -13.59
CA PRO A 152 -17.49 7.68 -13.79
C PRO A 152 -17.26 7.38 -15.27
N ARG A 153 -16.08 6.86 -15.59
CA ARG A 153 -15.68 6.35 -16.90
C ARG A 153 -16.13 4.89 -17.01
N ARG A 154 -16.80 4.58 -18.12
CA ARG A 154 -17.43 3.27 -18.37
C ARG A 154 -16.45 2.12 -18.58
N ASP A 155 -15.17 2.40 -18.78
CA ASP A 155 -14.12 1.44 -19.14
C ASP A 155 -13.32 0.90 -17.95
N ARG A 156 -13.51 1.46 -16.75
CA ARG A 156 -12.79 1.02 -15.53
C ARG A 156 -13.70 0.27 -14.58
N VAL A 157 -13.18 -0.84 -14.04
CA VAL A 157 -13.86 -1.63 -13.00
C VAL A 157 -14.02 -0.83 -11.70
N TRP A 158 -13.18 0.19 -11.51
CA TRP A 158 -13.09 1.00 -10.31
C TRP A 158 -13.03 2.50 -10.63
N ASP A 159 -14.19 3.17 -10.66
CA ASP A 159 -14.31 4.62 -10.87
C ASP A 159 -15.63 5.19 -10.28
N PRO A 160 -15.62 6.32 -9.55
CA PRO A 160 -14.45 7.06 -9.07
C PRO A 160 -13.62 6.23 -8.08
N PRO A 161 -12.28 6.37 -8.05
CA PRO A 161 -11.47 5.62 -7.13
C PRO A 161 -11.80 6.02 -5.68
N LYS A 162 -12.18 5.05 -4.84
CA LYS A 162 -12.41 5.26 -3.40
C LYS A 162 -11.18 4.86 -2.61
N PHE A 163 -10.28 5.80 -2.37
CA PHE A 163 -9.05 5.51 -1.65
C PHE A 163 -9.32 5.36 -0.16
N ALA A 164 -8.77 4.30 0.43
CA ALA A 164 -8.69 4.13 1.86
C ALA A 164 -7.21 4.14 2.28
N ILE A 165 -6.90 4.80 3.38
CA ILE A 165 -5.56 4.76 3.95
C ILE A 165 -5.71 4.71 5.45
N ASP A 166 -5.02 3.75 6.04
CA ASP A 166 -5.05 3.59 7.48
C ASP A 166 -3.85 4.30 8.10
N LEU A 167 -4.08 5.51 8.61
CA LEU A 167 -3.07 6.33 9.29
C LEU A 167 -3.07 6.16 10.81
N ARG A 168 -3.97 5.31 11.32
CA ARG A 168 -4.07 4.99 12.73
C ARG A 168 -2.76 4.39 13.24
N THR A 169 -2.51 4.51 14.52
CA THR A 169 -1.37 3.81 15.11
C THR A 169 -1.66 2.31 15.17
N PRO A 170 -0.64 1.44 15.18
CA PRO A 170 -0.87 0.00 15.32
C PRO A 170 -1.73 -0.35 16.53
N GLU A 171 -1.60 0.40 17.62
CA GLU A 171 -2.34 0.21 18.86
C GLU A 171 -3.85 0.53 18.70
N GLU A 172 -4.19 1.60 17.98
CA GLU A 172 -5.58 1.97 17.66
C GLU A 172 -6.26 0.93 16.76
N ILE A 173 -5.50 0.39 15.82
CA ILE A 173 -5.99 -0.63 14.90
C ILE A 173 -6.23 -1.97 15.61
N GLU A 174 -5.31 -2.39 16.48
CA GLU A 174 -5.46 -3.61 17.27
C GLU A 174 -6.70 -3.56 18.17
N ALA A 175 -7.03 -2.39 18.74
CA ALA A 175 -8.22 -2.21 19.56
C ALA A 175 -9.52 -2.44 18.77
N GLU A 176 -9.60 -1.92 17.54
CA GLU A 176 -10.76 -2.14 16.67
C GLU A 176 -10.89 -3.60 16.21
N MET A 177 -9.77 -4.23 15.84
CA MET A 177 -9.77 -5.64 15.44
C MET A 177 -10.24 -6.59 16.54
N ARG A 178 -9.94 -6.29 17.80
CA ARG A 178 -10.45 -7.05 18.96
C ARG A 178 -11.96 -6.92 19.08
N THR A 179 -12.49 -5.71 18.85
CA THR A 179 -13.91 -5.41 18.96
C THR A 179 -14.75 -6.13 17.87
N ASP A 180 -14.22 -6.20 16.64
CA ASP A 180 -14.88 -6.92 15.52
C ASP A 180 -14.83 -8.46 15.64
N SER A 181 -13.96 -9.00 16.52
CA SER A 181 -13.82 -10.45 16.72
C SER A 181 -14.71 -11.00 17.86
N GLU A 182 -15.37 -10.12 18.62
CA GLU A 182 -16.23 -10.46 19.77
C GLU A 182 -17.74 -10.44 19.43
N ALA A 183 -18.11 -10.32 18.15
CA ALA A 183 -19.49 -10.28 17.65
C ALA A 183 -19.90 -11.55 16.89
#